data_AF-A0A5M9QPB9-F1
#
_entry.id   AF-A0A5M9QPB9-F1
#
_cell.length_a   1.000
_cell.length_b   1.000
_cell.length_c   1.000
_cell.angle_alpha   90.00
_cell.angle_beta   90.00
_cell.angle_gamma   90.00
#
_symmetry.space_group_name_H-M   'P 1'
#
loop_
_entity.id
_entity.type
_entity.pdbx_description
1 polymer ?
#
loop_
_entity_poly.entity_id
_entity_poly.type
_entity_poly.pdbx_seq_one_letter_code
_entity_poly.pdbx_strand_id
1 'polypeptide(L)'
;MMSTHDLRIFLGIWAGIFALFLLSGIVLHDHYRIWAIVGLGVALALQAYPKASHPLYIAQIKIGSILGWCISRATLVVLFALVFVPLGLVFKLARRDTLAPKLHNDSYLIKRDKQPTSMKNQF
;
A
#
# COMPACT_ATOMS: atom_id res chain seq x y z
N MET A 1 20.95 1.64 -17.77
CA MET A 1 22.21 1.82 -17.00
C MET A 1 21.85 2.62 -15.76
N MET A 2 22.03 2.06 -14.56
CA MET A 2 21.69 2.75 -13.31
C MET A 2 22.69 3.90 -13.07
N SER A 3 22.21 5.08 -12.71
CA SER A 3 23.08 6.22 -12.41
C SER A 3 23.86 5.96 -11.12
N THR A 4 25.15 6.30 -11.10
CA THR A 4 25.98 6.23 -9.89
C THR A 4 25.48 7.19 -8.79
N HIS A 5 24.67 8.19 -9.16
CA HIS A 5 24.04 9.13 -8.24
C HIS A 5 23.00 8.45 -7.33
N ASP A 6 22.13 7.61 -7.90
CA ASP A 6 21.06 6.94 -7.14
C ASP A 6 21.64 6.01 -6.07
N LEU A 7 22.77 5.38 -6.40
CA LEU A 7 23.48 4.49 -5.50
C LEU A 7 24.12 5.25 -4.32
N ARG A 8 24.61 6.47 -4.56
CA ARG A 8 25.12 7.37 -3.51
C ARG A 8 24.01 7.88 -2.59
N ILE A 9 22.85 8.24 -3.13
CA ILE A 9 21.69 8.63 -2.32
C ILE A 9 21.28 7.47 -1.41
N PHE A 10 21.17 6.27 -1.98
CA PHE A 10 20.85 5.05 -1.23
C PHE A 10 21.83 4.81 -0.07
N LEU A 11 23.13 4.87 -0.35
CA LEU A 11 24.19 4.76 0.65
C LEU A 11 24.10 5.85 1.73
N GLY A 12 23.81 7.09 1.33
CA GLY A 12 23.63 8.21 2.26
C GLY A 12 22.43 8.04 3.20
N ILE A 13 21.31 7.52 2.70
CA ILE A 13 20.13 7.20 3.53
C ILE A 13 20.49 6.11 4.56
N TRP A 14 21.17 5.05 4.13
CA TRP A 14 21.62 3.99 5.04
C TRP A 14 22.62 4.48 6.09
N ALA A 15 23.60 5.30 5.68
CA ALA A 15 24.53 5.93 6.61
C ALA A 15 23.80 6.79 7.66
N GLY A 16 22.80 7.58 7.24
CA GLY A 16 21.95 8.36 8.15
C GLY A 16 21.17 7.49 9.14
N ILE A 17 20.58 6.38 8.68
CA ILE A 17 19.87 5.43 9.54
C ILE A 17 20.83 4.83 10.58
N PHE A 18 22.00 4.34 10.16
CA PHE A 18 22.99 3.78 11.09
C PHE A 18 23.52 4.84 12.07
N ALA A 19 23.73 6.07 11.61
CA ALA A 19 24.12 7.18 12.47
C ALA A 19 23.04 7.49 13.53
N LEU A 20 21.75 7.48 13.17
CA LEU A 20 20.66 7.67 14.11
C LEU A 20 20.57 6.53 15.15
N PHE A 21 20.76 5.28 14.71
CA PHE A 21 20.81 4.13 15.62
C PHE A 21 22.00 4.17 16.58
N LEU A 22 23.12 4.72 16.12
CA LEU A 22 24.32 4.92 16.91
C LEU A 22 24.13 6.04 17.93
N LEU A 23 23.55 7.16 17.51
CA LEU A 23 23.27 8.32 18.35
C LEU A 23 22.20 8.01 19.43
N SER A 24 21.14 7.28 19.07
CA SER A 24 20.16 6.79 20.05
C SER A 24 20.76 5.78 21.04
N GLY A 25 21.69 4.93 20.60
CA GLY A 25 22.41 4.01 21.49
C GLY A 25 23.27 4.73 22.53
N ILE A 26 23.95 5.81 22.13
CA ILE A 26 24.78 6.64 23.01
C ILE A 26 23.92 7.40 24.03
N VAL A 27 22.77 7.93 23.61
CA VAL A 27 21.93 8.78 24.49
C VAL A 27 21.10 7.97 25.50
N LEU A 28 20.65 6.76 25.16
CA LEU A 28 19.69 6.02 26.00
C LEU A 28 20.30 4.91 26.88
N HIS A 29 21.41 4.25 26.51
CA HIS A 29 21.77 2.97 27.13
C HIS A 29 23.26 2.72 27.42
N ASP A 30 24.13 3.71 27.20
CA ASP A 30 25.59 3.67 27.47
C ASP A 30 26.33 2.43 26.91
N HIS A 31 25.69 1.68 26.01
CA HIS A 31 26.22 0.52 25.34
C HIS A 31 26.42 0.86 23.88
N TYR A 32 27.68 0.87 23.47
CA TYR A 32 28.03 0.98 22.06
C TYR A 32 27.43 -0.20 21.31
N ARG A 33 26.45 0.08 20.45
CA ARG A 33 25.96 -0.90 19.48
C ARG A 33 27.06 -1.09 18.43
N ILE A 34 27.97 -2.02 18.68
CA ILE A 34 29.11 -2.35 17.80
C ILE A 34 28.63 -2.58 16.36
N TRP A 35 27.47 -3.23 16.19
CA TRP A 35 26.83 -3.42 14.89
C TRP A 35 26.47 -2.12 14.17
N ALA A 36 26.05 -1.06 14.88
CA ALA A 36 25.76 0.24 14.28
C ALA A 36 27.04 0.98 13.85
N ILE A 37 28.12 0.85 14.62
CA ILE A 37 29.44 1.42 14.29
C ILE A 37 29.99 0.74 13.03
N VAL A 38 29.97 -0.59 13.00
CA VAL A 38 30.41 -1.37 11.84
C VAL A 38 29.55 -1.05 10.61
N GLY A 39 28.23 -0.96 10.78
CA GLY A 39 27.31 -0.60 9.70
C GLY A 39 27.58 0.80 9.12
N LEU A 40 27.82 1.79 9.98
CA LEU A 40 28.18 3.15 9.56
C LEU A 40 29.53 3.17 8.84
N GLY A 41 30.54 2.49 9.37
CA GLY A 41 31.88 2.41 8.76
C GLY A 41 31.84 1.77 7.38
N VAL A 42 31.10 0.67 7.23
CA VAL A 42 30.90 -0.01 5.94
C VAL A 42 30.14 0.88 4.95
N ALA A 43 29.08 1.56 5.40
CA ALA A 43 28.31 2.46 4.54
C ALA A 43 29.16 3.64 4.02
N LEU A 44 29.97 4.25 4.88
CA LEU A 44 30.90 5.32 4.51
C LEU A 44 32.02 4.82 3.59
N ALA A 45 32.57 3.63 3.84
CA ALA A 45 33.59 3.02 2.98
C ALA A 45 33.04 2.72 1.57
N LEU A 46 31.80 2.20 1.47
CA LEU A 46 31.15 1.94 0.19
C LEU A 46 30.77 3.23 -0.58
N GLN A 47 30.74 4.38 0.08
CA GLN A 47 30.53 5.67 -0.59
C GLN A 47 31.63 5.99 -1.61
N ALA A 48 32.86 5.53 -1.37
CA ALA A 48 34.01 5.68 -2.27
C ALA A 48 33.91 4.75 -3.49
N TYR A 49 33.30 3.58 -3.33
CA TYR A 49 33.11 2.61 -4.41
C TYR A 49 31.64 2.14 -4.51
N PRO A 50 30.73 3.01 -5.00
CA PRO A 50 29.30 2.74 -4.99
C PRO A 50 28.93 1.52 -5.83
N LYS A 51 29.71 1.19 -6.88
CA LYS A 51 29.44 0.04 -7.75
C LYS A 51 29.33 -1.30 -7.00
N ALA A 52 30.00 -1.45 -5.85
CA ALA A 52 29.90 -2.67 -5.04
C ALA A 52 28.53 -2.85 -4.36
N SER A 53 27.77 -1.77 -4.11
CA SER A 53 26.44 -1.86 -3.48
C SER A 53 25.30 -2.08 -4.49
N HIS A 54 25.61 -2.13 -5.79
CA HIS A 54 24.64 -2.38 -6.85
C HIS A 54 23.79 -3.67 -6.67
N PRO A 55 24.36 -4.86 -6.37
CA PRO A 55 23.55 -6.06 -6.16
C PRO A 55 22.63 -5.93 -4.93
N LEU A 56 23.09 -5.27 -3.87
CA LEU A 56 22.30 -5.02 -2.66
C LEU A 56 21.11 -4.11 -2.95
N TYR A 57 21.35 -3.03 -3.70
CA TYR A 57 20.33 -2.08 -4.13
C TYR A 57 19.21 -2.77 -4.94
N ILE A 58 19.59 -3.61 -5.91
CA ILE A 58 18.62 -4.36 -6.72
C ILE A 58 17.82 -5.34 -5.86
N ALA A 59 18.49 -6.07 -4.95
CA ALA A 59 17.82 -6.98 -4.04
C ALA A 59 16.77 -6.25 -3.20
N GLN A 60 17.12 -5.08 -2.66
CA GLN A 60 16.19 -4.27 -1.88
C GLN A 60 15.03 -3.74 -2.72
N ILE A 61 15.25 -3.29 -3.96
CA ILE A 61 14.15 -2.90 -4.85
C ILE A 61 13.21 -4.08 -5.09
N LYS A 62 13.74 -5.27 -5.36
CA LYS A 62 12.94 -6.47 -5.62
C LYS A 62 12.09 -6.83 -4.40
N ILE A 63 12.68 -6.78 -3.20
CA ILE A 63 11.95 -6.98 -1.94
C ILE A 63 10.89 -5.90 -1.76
N GLY A 64 11.23 -4.64 -2.00
CA GLY A 64 10.30 -3.51 -1.92
C GLY A 64 9.13 -3.62 -2.89
N SER A 65 9.34 -4.16 -4.09
CA SER A 65 8.29 -4.41 -5.07
C SER A 65 7.33 -5.50 -4.60
N ILE A 66 7.85 -6.61 -4.05
CA ILE A 66 7.04 -7.70 -3.50
C ILE A 66 6.25 -7.21 -2.28
N LEU A 67 6.89 -6.44 -1.39
CA LEU A 67 6.23 -5.82 -0.25
C LEU A 67 5.16 -4.83 -0.70
N GLY A 68 5.45 -3.96 -1.67
CA GLY A 68 4.48 -3.02 -2.21
C GLY A 68 3.27 -3.73 -2.84
N TRP A 69 3.51 -4.85 -3.53
CA TRP A 69 2.44 -5.69 -4.02
C TRP A 69 1.58 -6.23 -2.87
N CYS A 70 2.18 -6.81 -1.82
CA CYS A 70 1.49 -7.33 -0.65
C CYS A 70 0.71 -6.25 0.11
N ILE A 71 1.36 -5.12 0.42
CA ILE A 71 0.79 -3.99 1.16
C ILE A 71 -0.40 -3.42 0.39
N SER A 72 -0.31 -3.26 -0.93
CA SER A 72 -1.45 -2.77 -1.72
C SER A 72 -2.71 -3.62 -1.56
N ARG A 73 -2.57 -4.96 -1.53
CA ARG A 73 -3.72 -5.87 -1.36
C ARG A 73 -4.20 -5.87 0.08
N ALA A 74 -3.27 -5.90 1.03
CA ALA A 74 -3.59 -5.82 2.45
C ALA A 74 -4.37 -4.54 2.77
N THR A 75 -3.90 -3.38 2.29
CA THR A 75 -4.56 -2.09 2.48
C THR A 75 -5.96 -2.10 1.88
N LEU A 76 -6.18 -2.69 0.70
CA LEU A 76 -7.50 -2.79 0.10
C LEU A 76 -8.46 -3.64 0.96
N VAL A 77 -7.99 -4.80 1.45
CA VAL A 77 -8.77 -5.68 2.34
C VAL A 77 -9.10 -4.97 3.65
N VAL A 78 -8.12 -4.31 4.27
CA VAL A 78 -8.30 -3.56 5.51
C VAL A 78 -9.28 -2.42 5.32
N LEU A 79 -9.14 -1.63 4.25
CA LEU A 79 -10.04 -0.54 3.92
C LEU A 79 -11.47 -1.05 3.68
N PHE A 80 -11.62 -2.17 2.95
CA PHE A 80 -12.92 -2.78 2.75
C PHE A 80 -13.56 -3.28 4.05
N ALA A 81 -12.82 -4.03 4.85
CA ALA A 81 -13.34 -4.60 6.09
C ALA A 81 -13.61 -3.54 7.18
N LEU A 82 -12.78 -2.50 7.28
CA LEU A 82 -12.90 -1.49 8.35
C LEU A 82 -13.70 -0.25 7.95
N VAL A 83 -13.81 0.07 6.67
CA VAL A 83 -14.54 1.26 6.21
C VAL A 83 -15.82 0.86 5.51
N PHE A 84 -15.73 0.09 4.42
CA PHE A 84 -16.89 -0.21 3.58
C PHE A 84 -17.90 -1.16 4.26
N VAL A 85 -17.42 -2.22 4.93
CA VAL A 85 -18.29 -3.17 5.64
C VAL A 85 -19.10 -2.53 6.77
N PRO A 86 -18.51 -1.80 7.74
CA PRO A 86 -19.31 -1.16 8.79
C PRO A 86 -20.21 -0.07 8.21
N LEU A 87 -19.79 0.64 7.18
CA LEU A 87 -20.65 1.62 6.51
C LEU A 87 -21.89 0.96 5.89
N GLY A 88 -21.72 -0.17 5.19
CA GLY A 88 -22.83 -0.98 4.68
C GLY A 88 -23.72 -1.55 5.79
N LEU A 89 -23.14 -1.96 6.91
CA LEU A 89 -23.88 -2.42 8.08
C LEU A 89 -24.72 -1.30 8.69
N VAL A 90 -24.16 -0.08 8.82
CA VAL A 90 -24.88 1.11 9.28
C VAL A 90 -26.04 1.43 8.35
N PHE A 91 -25.85 1.38 7.01
CA PHE A 91 -26.95 1.58 6.06
C PHE A 91 -28.03 0.50 6.18
N LYS A 92 -27.64 -0.76 6.41
CA LYS A 92 -28.57 -1.87 6.66
C LYS A 92 -29.39 -1.66 7.94
N LEU A 93 -28.75 -1.25 9.05
CA LEU A 93 -29.45 -0.93 10.30
C LEU A 93 -30.36 0.29 10.15
N ALA A 94 -29.93 1.29 9.39
CA ALA A 94 -30.72 2.49 9.11
C ALA A 94 -31.94 2.22 8.21
N ARG A 95 -32.14 0.98 7.72
CA ARG A 95 -33.23 0.57 6.81
C ARG A 95 -33.34 1.48 5.58
N ARG A 96 -32.26 2.20 5.24
CA ARG A 96 -32.17 3.04 4.05
C ARG A 96 -31.83 2.14 2.88
N ASP A 97 -32.83 1.39 2.45
CA ASP A 97 -32.73 0.62 1.23
C ASP A 97 -32.91 1.57 0.04
N THR A 98 -31.81 2.22 -0.37
CA THR A 98 -31.79 3.08 -1.56
C THR A 98 -31.89 2.28 -2.85
N LEU A 99 -31.75 0.96 -2.77
CA LEU A 99 -31.81 0.02 -3.90
C LEU A 99 -33.08 -0.83 -3.91
N ALA A 100 -33.88 -0.85 -2.83
CA ALA A 100 -35.21 -1.41 -2.86
C ALA A 100 -35.99 -0.71 -3.98
N PRO A 101 -36.41 -1.45 -5.02
CA PRO A 101 -37.46 -0.96 -5.88
C PRO A 101 -38.61 -0.64 -4.94
N LYS A 102 -39.11 0.60 -4.95
CA LYS A 102 -40.43 0.86 -4.36
C LYS A 102 -41.34 -0.16 -5.04
N LEU A 103 -41.85 -1.14 -4.27
CA LEU A 103 -42.83 -2.09 -4.76
C LEU A 103 -44.06 -1.26 -5.13
N HIS A 104 -44.07 -0.76 -6.35
CA HIS A 104 -45.22 -0.16 -7.00
C HIS A 104 -45.80 -1.25 -7.88
N ASN A 105 -47.13 -1.35 -7.88
CA ASN A 105 -47.88 -2.35 -8.65
C ASN A 105 -47.72 -2.21 -10.18
N ASP A 106 -46.92 -1.24 -10.65
CA ASP A 106 -46.60 -1.01 -12.07
C ASP A 106 -45.10 -1.23 -12.39
N SER A 107 -44.37 -1.94 -11.54
CA SER A 107 -42.95 -2.23 -11.76
C SER A 107 -42.75 -3.21 -12.93
N TYR A 108 -41.71 -2.96 -13.75
CA TYR A 108 -41.28 -3.85 -14.85
C TYR A 108 -40.99 -5.31 -14.43
N LEU A 109 -40.88 -5.56 -13.11
CA LEU A 109 -40.67 -6.89 -12.53
C LEU A 109 -41.96 -7.74 -12.42
N ILE A 110 -43.12 -7.18 -12.76
CA ILE A 110 -44.39 -7.94 -12.79
C ILE A 110 -44.44 -8.75 -14.09
N LYS A 111 -44.73 -10.05 -13.96
CA LYS A 111 -44.90 -10.94 -15.12
C LYS A 111 -46.00 -10.35 -16.03
N ARG A 112 -45.62 -10.04 -17.26
CA ARG A 112 -46.54 -9.55 -18.27
C ARG A 112 -47.24 -10.74 -18.93
N ASP A 113 -48.56 -10.75 -18.89
CA ASP A 113 -49.36 -11.80 -19.54
C ASP A 113 -49.38 -11.67 -21.08
N LYS A 114 -49.05 -10.50 -21.63
CA LYS A 114 -48.96 -10.27 -23.09
C LYS A 114 -47.68 -9.54 -23.48
N GLN A 115 -47.01 -10.07 -24.49
CA GLN A 115 -45.81 -9.48 -25.09
C GLN A 115 -46.22 -8.36 -26.07
N PRO A 116 -45.64 -7.15 -25.98
CA PRO A 116 -45.95 -6.09 -26.92
C PRO A 116 -45.43 -6.44 -28.31
N THR A 117 -46.32 -6.39 -29.31
CA THR A 117 -46.03 -6.75 -30.71
C THR A 117 -45.44 -5.60 -31.53
N SER A 118 -45.36 -4.39 -30.97
CA SER A 118 -44.84 -3.22 -31.67
C SER A 118 -44.19 -2.21 -30.72
N MET A 119 -43.03 -1.68 -31.12
CA MET A 119 -42.27 -0.63 -30.42
C MET A 119 -42.67 0.79 -30.86
N LYS A 120 -43.75 0.94 -31.62
CA LYS A 120 -44.07 2.20 -32.32
C LYS A 120 -44.36 3.39 -31.39
N ASN A 121 -44.68 3.13 -30.12
CA ASN A 121 -44.98 4.15 -29.09
C ASN A 121 -44.23 3.87 -27.77
N GLN A 122 -42.92 3.66 -27.82
CA GLN A 122 -42.11 3.32 -26.63
C GLN A 122 -41.56 4.55 -25.87
N PHE A 123 -41.72 5.76 -26.41
CA PHE A 123 -41.28 7.02 -25.82
C PHE A 123 -42.45 7.98 -25.61
#